data_AF-A0A376GVS2-F1
#
_entry.id   AF-A0A376GVS2-F1
#
_cell.length_a   1.000
_cell.length_b   1.000
_cell.length_c   1.000
_cell.angle_alpha   90.00
_cell.angle_beta   90.00
_cell.angle_gamma   90.00
#
_symmetry.space_group_name_H-M   'P 1'
#
loop_
_entity.id
_entity.type
_entity.pdbx_description
1 polymer ?
#
loop_
_entity_poly.entity_id
_entity_poly.type
_entity_poly.pdbx_seq_one_letter_code
_entity_poly.pdbx_strand_id
1 'polypeptide(L)'
;MRKITAVQLVNELSVFDKMAQVSTYSARFCLDDYLIEEVQEAIKTCNRMYPAYHFTHELVYGGFGHDLVVVDRKKKAAYDRLPKPYTYEDCFVALKEEFGRISSAWFHGLWNQRLTEEEYQEVLTSYRELQKRLEEKRLEKKSEG
;
A
#
# COMPACT_ATOMS: atom_id res chain seq x y z
N MET A 1 3.22 -28.11 -13.83
CA MET A 1 3.21 -27.18 -12.70
C MET A 1 4.65 -27.00 -12.24
N ARG A 2 5.20 -25.80 -12.43
CA ARG A 2 6.56 -25.45 -12.00
C ARG A 2 6.56 -25.47 -10.47
N LYS A 3 7.62 -26.00 -9.83
CA LYS A 3 7.82 -25.85 -8.40
C LYS A 3 8.92 -24.83 -8.16
N ILE A 4 8.65 -23.85 -7.32
CA ILE A 4 9.60 -22.79 -7.00
C ILE A 4 10.06 -22.96 -5.55
N THR A 5 11.35 -22.74 -5.32
CA THR A 5 11.92 -22.76 -3.97
C THR A 5 11.82 -21.38 -3.33
N ALA A 6 11.85 -21.33 -1.99
CA ALA A 6 11.89 -20.07 -1.26
C ALA A 6 13.06 -19.16 -1.70
N VAL A 7 14.23 -19.75 -1.97
CA VAL A 7 15.44 -19.01 -2.41
C VAL A 7 15.25 -18.41 -3.80
N GLN A 8 14.69 -19.17 -4.75
CA GLN A 8 14.37 -18.65 -6.07
C GLN A 8 13.38 -17.50 -5.99
N LEU A 9 12.30 -17.66 -5.22
CA LEU A 9 11.27 -16.64 -5.07
C LEU A 9 11.84 -15.32 -4.53
N VAL A 10 12.65 -15.36 -3.47
CA VAL A 10 13.22 -14.13 -2.89
C VAL A 10 14.25 -13.47 -3.80
N ASN A 11 15.00 -14.25 -4.58
CA ASN A 11 16.03 -13.75 -5.48
C ASN A 11 15.42 -13.17 -6.78
N GLU A 12 14.51 -13.89 -7.43
CA GLU A 12 13.85 -13.46 -8.67
C GLU A 12 13.10 -12.13 -8.44
N LEU A 13 12.51 -11.94 -7.26
CA LEU A 13 11.79 -10.70 -6.89
C LEU A 13 12.67 -9.63 -6.24
N SER A 14 13.94 -9.95 -5.93
CA SER A 14 14.88 -9.11 -5.17
C SER A 14 14.27 -8.60 -3.86
N VAL A 15 13.66 -9.51 -3.09
CA VAL A 15 12.81 -9.16 -1.93
C VAL A 15 13.56 -8.35 -0.88
N PHE A 16 14.74 -8.82 -0.47
CA PHE A 16 15.46 -8.20 0.65
C PHE A 16 16.03 -6.83 0.30
N ASP A 17 16.54 -6.66 -0.92
CA ASP A 17 17.05 -5.37 -1.40
C ASP A 17 15.93 -4.32 -1.43
N LYS A 18 14.74 -4.70 -1.92
CA LYS A 18 13.56 -3.82 -1.92
C LYS A 18 13.08 -3.53 -0.50
N MET A 19 13.01 -4.54 0.37
CA MET A 19 12.61 -4.34 1.78
C MET A 19 13.56 -3.44 2.56
N ALA A 20 14.85 -3.40 2.19
CA ALA A 20 15.82 -2.48 2.77
C ALA A 20 15.58 -1.02 2.35
N GLN A 21 15.01 -0.79 1.18
CA GLN A 21 14.78 0.54 0.60
C GLN A 21 13.42 1.15 0.95
N VAL A 22 12.40 0.33 1.26
CA VAL A 22 11.08 0.85 1.62
C VAL A 22 11.09 1.56 2.98
N SER A 23 10.52 2.76 3.01
CA SER A 23 10.30 3.56 4.22
C SER A 23 9.22 2.98 5.13
N THR A 24 8.31 2.18 4.56
CA THR A 24 7.22 1.52 5.27
C THR A 24 7.64 0.16 5.86
N TYR A 25 6.71 -0.52 6.51
CA TYR A 25 6.92 -1.85 7.08
C TYR A 25 6.64 -3.00 6.10
N SER A 26 6.09 -2.72 4.91
CA SER A 26 5.70 -3.76 3.95
C SER A 26 5.97 -3.36 2.52
N ALA A 27 6.22 -4.37 1.68
CA ALA A 27 6.28 -4.23 0.24
C ALA A 27 5.43 -5.31 -0.44
N ARG A 28 4.94 -4.99 -1.64
CA ARG A 28 4.21 -5.91 -2.52
C ARG A 28 5.05 -6.23 -3.75
N PHE A 29 5.01 -7.48 -4.17
CA PHE A 29 5.73 -7.99 -5.33
C PHE A 29 4.75 -8.75 -6.20
N CYS A 30 4.55 -8.27 -7.41
CA CYS A 30 3.70 -8.91 -8.40
C CYS A 30 4.16 -10.35 -8.68
N LEU A 31 3.21 -11.28 -8.74
CA LEU A 31 3.43 -12.69 -9.05
C LEU A 31 2.77 -13.11 -10.37
N ASP A 32 2.58 -12.17 -11.31
CA ASP A 32 1.85 -12.42 -12.58
C ASP A 32 2.42 -13.58 -13.42
N ASP A 33 3.70 -13.91 -13.24
CA ASP A 33 4.39 -15.01 -13.93
C ASP A 33 4.19 -16.40 -13.27
N TYR A 34 3.44 -16.47 -12.16
CA TYR A 34 3.25 -17.70 -11.39
C TYR A 34 1.78 -18.00 -11.17
N LEU A 35 1.46 -19.28 -10.98
CA LEU A 35 0.18 -19.65 -10.36
C LEU A 35 0.33 -19.72 -8.83
N ILE A 36 -0.75 -19.47 -8.09
CA ILE A 36 -0.70 -19.48 -6.63
C ILE A 36 -0.25 -20.84 -6.07
N GLU A 37 -0.66 -21.93 -6.72
CA GLU A 37 -0.28 -23.30 -6.36
C GLU A 37 1.22 -23.56 -6.53
N GLU A 38 1.89 -22.82 -7.40
CA GLU A 38 3.33 -22.96 -7.67
C GLU A 38 4.20 -22.30 -6.59
N VAL A 39 3.67 -21.27 -5.92
CA VAL A 39 4.40 -20.44 -4.95
C VAL A 39 3.98 -20.69 -3.50
N GLN A 40 2.84 -21.33 -3.24
CA GLN A 40 2.30 -21.47 -1.88
C GLN A 40 3.27 -22.18 -0.91
N GLU A 41 3.95 -23.25 -1.35
CA GLU A 41 4.94 -23.94 -0.51
C GLU A 41 6.23 -23.13 -0.35
N ALA A 42 6.61 -22.36 -1.37
CA ALA A 42 7.73 -21.42 -1.29
C ALA A 42 7.46 -20.35 -0.23
N ILE A 43 6.26 -19.76 -0.21
CA ILE A 43 5.84 -18.76 0.79
C ILE A 43 5.88 -19.33 2.21
N LYS A 44 5.36 -20.55 2.42
CA LYS A 44 5.45 -21.24 3.72
C LYS A 44 6.91 -21.45 4.13
N THR A 45 7.76 -21.83 3.18
CA THR A 45 9.18 -22.04 3.43
C THR A 45 9.93 -20.73 3.72
N CYS A 46 9.59 -19.62 3.05
CA CYS A 46 10.12 -18.29 3.34
C CYS A 46 9.83 -17.88 4.80
N ASN A 47 8.61 -18.12 5.30
CA ASN A 47 8.27 -17.83 6.70
C ASN A 47 9.09 -18.64 7.72
N ARG A 48 9.55 -19.84 7.35
CA ARG A 48 10.46 -20.65 8.18
C ARG A 48 11.91 -20.17 8.11
N MET A 49 12.40 -19.87 6.90
CA MET A 49 13.80 -19.51 6.64
C MET A 49 14.14 -18.07 7.04
N TYR A 50 13.18 -17.15 6.91
CA TYR A 50 13.39 -15.72 7.07
C TYR A 50 12.44 -15.15 8.13
N PRO A 51 12.59 -15.54 9.40
CA PRO A 51 11.63 -15.23 10.47
C PRO A 51 11.53 -13.74 10.81
N ALA A 52 12.49 -12.91 10.38
CA ALA A 52 12.42 -11.45 10.50
C ALA A 52 11.27 -10.84 9.67
N TYR A 53 10.83 -11.56 8.65
CA TYR A 53 9.75 -11.14 7.75
C TYR A 53 8.53 -12.05 7.92
N HIS A 54 7.40 -11.58 7.41
CA HIS A 54 6.20 -12.38 7.20
C HIS A 54 5.81 -12.31 5.72
N PHE A 55 5.71 -13.46 5.09
CA PHE A 55 5.34 -13.59 3.69
C PHE A 55 3.91 -14.11 3.60
N THR A 56 3.06 -13.40 2.87
CA THR A 56 1.69 -13.83 2.54
C THR A 56 1.38 -13.52 1.08
N HIS A 57 0.26 -14.04 0.58
CA HIS A 57 -0.26 -13.69 -0.72
C HIS A 57 -1.56 -12.88 -0.55
N GLU A 58 -1.79 -11.93 -1.44
CA GLU A 58 -3.05 -11.18 -1.53
C GLU A 58 -3.54 -11.18 -2.98
N LEU A 59 -4.85 -11.38 -3.18
CA LEU A 59 -5.47 -11.25 -4.50
C LEU A 59 -5.66 -9.76 -4.82
N VAL A 60 -5.29 -9.39 -6.05
CA VAL A 60 -5.44 -8.04 -6.60
C VAL A 60 -6.35 -8.06 -7.83
N TYR A 61 -6.98 -6.92 -8.13
CA TYR A 61 -7.87 -6.73 -9.30
C TYR A 61 -8.96 -7.79 -9.48
N GLY A 62 -9.86 -7.93 -8.51
CA GLY A 62 -11.05 -8.79 -8.65
C GLY A 62 -10.74 -10.30 -8.74
N GLY A 63 -9.53 -10.72 -8.33
CA GLY A 63 -9.12 -12.12 -8.26
C GLY A 63 -8.25 -12.62 -9.41
N PHE A 64 -7.89 -11.75 -10.37
CA PHE A 64 -7.08 -12.14 -11.53
C PHE A 64 -5.57 -11.96 -11.32
N GLY A 65 -5.15 -11.00 -10.49
CA GLY A 65 -3.76 -10.82 -10.11
C GLY A 65 -3.51 -11.32 -8.69
N HIS A 66 -2.25 -11.59 -8.36
CA HIS A 66 -1.86 -11.82 -6.98
C HIS A 66 -0.48 -11.24 -6.70
N ASP A 67 -0.34 -10.70 -5.49
CA ASP A 67 0.90 -10.14 -4.99
C ASP A 67 1.44 -11.02 -3.86
N LEU A 68 2.76 -11.20 -3.84
CA LEU A 68 3.48 -11.54 -2.63
C LEU A 68 3.55 -10.28 -1.77
N VAL A 69 3.01 -10.37 -0.56
CA VAL A 69 3.12 -9.31 0.45
C VAL A 69 4.15 -9.73 1.47
N VAL A 70 5.17 -8.89 1.65
CA VAL A 70 6.25 -9.11 2.62
C VAL A 70 6.20 -8.01 3.66
N VAL A 71 6.12 -8.41 4.92
CA VAL A 71 6.08 -7.51 6.07
C VAL A 71 7.35 -7.69 6.89
N ASP A 72 8.08 -6.60 7.14
CA ASP A 72 9.15 -6.57 8.14
C ASP A 72 8.51 -6.50 9.54
N ARG A 73 8.69 -7.57 10.32
CA ARG A 73 8.04 -7.69 11.63
C ARG A 73 8.52 -6.64 12.62
N LYS A 74 9.80 -6.25 12.55
CA LYS A 74 10.38 -5.25 13.46
C LYS A 74 9.83 -3.87 13.14
N LYS A 75 9.83 -3.48 11.86
CA LYS A 75 9.25 -2.21 11.40
C LYS A 75 7.75 -2.16 11.72
N LYS A 76 7.01 -3.25 11.47
CA LYS A 76 5.58 -3.33 11.80
C LYS A 76 5.32 -3.18 13.29
N ALA A 77 6.09 -3.85 14.15
CA ALA A 77 5.95 -3.71 15.60
C ALA A 77 6.26 -2.27 16.08
N ALA A 78 7.22 -1.58 15.45
CA ALA A 78 7.49 -0.18 15.74
C ALA A 78 6.32 0.72 15.31
N TYR A 79 5.81 0.54 14.09
CA TYR A 79 4.65 1.25 13.57
C TYR A 79 3.39 1.03 14.42
N ASP A 80 3.14 -0.20 14.87
CA ASP A 80 1.96 -0.54 15.67
C ASP A 80 1.92 0.19 17.01
N ARG A 81 3.08 0.56 17.55
CA ARG A 81 3.21 1.32 18.80
C ARG A 81 2.99 2.82 18.64
N LEU A 82 3.03 3.34 17.42
CA LEU A 82 2.77 4.76 17.18
C LEU A 82 1.32 5.08 17.53
N PRO A 83 1.05 6.22 18.21
CA PRO A 83 -0.30 6.72 18.41
C PRO A 83 -0.97 6.98 17.06
N LYS A 84 -2.22 6.51 16.92
CA LYS A 84 -3.01 6.71 15.70
C LYS A 84 -4.38 7.33 16.04
N PRO A 85 -4.40 8.61 16.45
CA PRO A 85 -5.64 9.22 16.95
C PRO A 85 -6.66 9.47 15.83
N TYR A 86 -6.22 9.62 14.58
CA TYR A 86 -7.06 9.95 13.43
C TYR A 86 -7.49 8.71 12.64
N THR A 87 -8.43 8.94 11.73
CA THR A 87 -8.94 8.00 10.74
C THR A 87 -9.00 8.66 9.36
N TYR A 88 -9.21 7.86 8.32
CA TYR A 88 -9.51 8.39 6.99
C TYR A 88 -10.87 9.10 6.93
N GLU A 89 -11.83 8.75 7.80
CA GLU A 89 -13.07 9.51 7.97
C GLU A 89 -12.78 10.94 8.44
N ASP A 90 -11.89 11.11 9.43
CA ASP A 90 -11.47 12.45 9.90
C ASP A 90 -10.86 13.27 8.76
N CYS A 91 -10.03 12.64 7.91
CA CYS A 91 -9.47 13.29 6.72
C CYS A 91 -10.57 13.78 5.77
N PHE A 92 -11.56 12.92 5.50
CA PHE A 92 -12.67 13.25 4.61
C PHE A 92 -13.50 14.41 5.17
N VAL A 93 -13.81 14.39 6.47
CA VAL A 93 -14.56 15.47 7.14
C VAL A 93 -13.81 16.79 7.00
N ALA A 94 -12.51 16.82 7.35
CA ALA A 94 -11.69 18.03 7.25
C ALA A 94 -11.63 18.59 5.82
N LEU A 95 -11.41 17.73 4.82
CA LEU A 95 -11.35 18.16 3.42
C LEU A 95 -12.71 18.60 2.87
N LYS A 96 -13.80 17.98 3.33
CA LYS A 96 -15.15 18.38 2.95
C LYS A 96 -15.50 19.75 3.54
N GLU A 97 -15.06 20.05 4.76
CA GLU A 97 -15.21 21.39 5.36
C GLU A 97 -14.42 22.44 4.57
N GLU A 98 -13.21 22.11 4.11
CA GLU A 98 -12.33 23.02 3.35
C GLU A 98 -12.83 23.28 1.93
N PHE A 99 -13.18 22.24 1.17
CA PHE A 99 -13.51 22.33 -0.26
C PHE A 99 -15.01 22.24 -0.57
N GLY A 100 -15.85 22.01 0.44
CA GLY A 100 -17.30 21.83 0.31
C GLY A 100 -17.69 20.47 -0.27
N ARG A 101 -17.48 20.25 -1.58
CA ARG A 101 -17.86 19.00 -2.26
C ARG A 101 -16.63 18.23 -2.74
N ILE A 102 -16.37 17.10 -2.10
CA ILE A 102 -15.29 16.18 -2.46
C ILE A 102 -15.83 14.78 -2.79
N SER A 103 -15.06 14.03 -3.58
CA SER A 103 -15.35 12.62 -3.88
C SER A 103 -14.90 11.72 -2.74
N SER A 104 -15.75 10.78 -2.34
CA SER A 104 -15.41 9.73 -1.37
C SER A 104 -14.60 8.58 -1.97
N ALA A 105 -14.43 8.54 -3.30
CA ALA A 105 -13.73 7.45 -3.99
C ALA A 105 -12.29 7.26 -3.49
N TRP A 106 -11.62 8.34 -3.07
CA TRP A 106 -10.25 8.30 -2.55
C TRP A 106 -10.13 7.65 -1.16
N PHE A 107 -11.25 7.54 -0.44
CA PHE A 107 -11.33 7.00 0.92
C PHE A 107 -12.00 5.61 0.95
N HIS A 108 -12.36 5.06 -0.21
CA HIS A 108 -13.14 3.84 -0.30
C HIS A 108 -12.45 2.66 0.37
N GLY A 109 -13.14 2.02 1.33
CA GLY A 109 -12.62 0.86 2.06
C GLY A 109 -11.65 1.20 3.20
N LEU A 110 -11.32 2.48 3.41
CA LEU A 110 -10.31 2.91 4.40
C LEU A 110 -10.88 3.70 5.58
N TRP A 111 -12.19 4.00 5.60
CA TRP A 111 -12.83 4.90 6.57
C TRP A 111 -12.34 4.77 8.01
N ASN A 112 -12.35 3.55 8.55
CA ASN A 112 -12.00 3.27 9.94
C ASN A 112 -10.50 2.97 10.15
N GLN A 113 -9.69 2.99 9.10
CA GLN A 113 -8.25 2.78 9.23
C GLN A 113 -7.64 3.94 10.00
N ARG A 114 -6.93 3.58 11.06
CA ARG A 114 -6.30 4.52 11.98
C ARG A 114 -4.99 5.04 11.38
N LEU A 115 -4.76 6.34 11.54
CA LEU A 115 -3.62 7.08 11.01
C LEU A 115 -2.84 7.75 12.15
N THR A 116 -1.52 7.76 12.01
CA THR A 116 -0.64 8.67 12.75
C THR A 116 -0.92 10.13 12.38
N GLU A 117 -0.43 11.07 13.18
CA GLU A 117 -0.52 12.51 12.84
C GLU A 117 0.18 12.80 11.51
N GLU A 118 1.37 12.22 11.31
CA GLU A 118 2.14 12.42 10.09
C GLU A 118 1.38 11.93 8.84
N GLU A 119 0.79 10.74 8.90
CA GLU A 119 -0.02 10.20 7.79
C GLU A 119 -1.29 11.03 7.56
N TYR A 120 -1.93 11.50 8.62
CA TYR A 120 -3.10 12.38 8.52
C TYR A 120 -2.74 13.66 7.74
N GLN A 121 -1.65 14.33 8.10
CA GLN A 121 -1.19 15.53 7.40
C GLN A 121 -0.76 15.24 5.95
N GLU A 122 -0.14 14.09 5.68
CA GLU A 122 0.25 13.67 4.33
C GLU A 122 -0.98 13.48 3.42
N VAL A 123 -2.04 12.84 3.93
CA VAL A 123 -3.29 12.65 3.19
C VAL A 123 -3.95 14.00 2.86
N LEU A 124 -4.04 14.90 3.85
CA LEU A 124 -4.59 16.24 3.63
C LEU A 124 -3.79 17.03 2.60
N THR A 125 -2.46 17.02 2.73
CA THR A 125 -1.56 17.73 1.81
C THR A 125 -1.67 17.20 0.40
N SER A 126 -1.65 15.88 0.23
CA SER A 126 -1.81 15.22 -1.07
C SER A 126 -3.15 15.58 -1.73
N TYR A 127 -4.23 15.65 -0.95
CA TYR A 127 -5.54 16.06 -1.49
C TYR A 127 -5.53 17.50 -1.99
N ARG A 128 -4.99 18.41 -1.17
CA ARG A 128 -4.90 19.85 -1.49
C ARG A 128 -4.10 20.08 -2.77
N GLU A 129 -2.97 19.40 -2.91
CA GLU A 129 -2.16 19.47 -4.13
C GLU A 129 -2.91 18.94 -5.35
N LEU A 130 -3.66 17.85 -5.21
CA LEU A 130 -4.49 17.31 -6.29
C LEU A 130 -5.58 18.31 -6.72
N GLN A 131 -6.29 18.91 -5.76
CA GLN A 131 -7.31 19.93 -6.06
C GLN A 131 -6.71 21.12 -6.81
N LYS A 132 -5.59 21.65 -6.33
CA LYS A 132 -4.89 22.75 -6.99
C LYS A 132 -4.55 22.42 -8.46
N ARG A 133 -4.00 21.24 -8.73
CA ARG A 133 -3.68 20.78 -10.09
C ARG A 133 -4.93 20.63 -10.97
N LEU A 134 -6.06 20.22 -10.40
CA LEU A 134 -7.33 20.10 -11.13
C LEU A 134 -7.92 21.48 -11.47
N GLU A 135 -7.78 22.45 -10.58
CA GLU A 135 -8.20 23.84 -10.81
C GLU A 135 -7.35 24.51 -11.90
N GLU A 136 -6.02 24.38 -11.84
CA GLU A 136 -5.09 24.90 -12.85
C GLU A 136 -5.45 24.38 -14.25
N LYS A 137 -5.62 23.05 -14.40
CA LYS A 137 -6.04 22.43 -15.66
C LYS A 137 -7.39 22.91 -16.17
N ARG A 138 -8.32 23.27 -15.26
CA ARG A 138 -9.64 23.78 -15.64
C ARG A 138 -9.55 25.21 -16.16
N LEU A 139 -8.64 26.02 -15.61
CA LEU A 139 -8.38 27.38 -16.06
C LEU A 139 -7.71 27.40 -17.44
N GLU A 140 -6.71 26.53 -17.66
CA GLU A 140 -6.04 26.37 -18.98
C GLU A 140 -7.04 26.03 -20.09
N LYS A 141 -7.94 25.07 -19.85
CA LYS A 141 -8.98 24.68 -20.82
C LYS A 141 -10.00 25.78 -21.10
N LYS A 142 -10.16 26.76 -20.21
CA LYS A 142 -11.05 27.92 -20.41
C LYS A 142 -10.37 29.05 -21.17
N SER A 143 -9.04 29.13 -21.17
CA SER A 143 -8.28 30.12 -21.94
C SER A 143 -8.04 29.70 -23.40
N GLU A 144 -8.28 28.44 -23.74
CA GLU A 144 -8.10 27.88 -25.09
C GLU A 144 -9.39 27.86 -25.95
N GLY A 145 -10.53 28.26 -25.39
CA GLY A 145 -11.84 28.29 -26.07
C GLY A 145 -12.48 29.67 -26.03
#